data_AF-A0A529KIT6-F1
#
_entry.id   AF-A0A529KIT6-F1
#
_cell.length_a   1.000
_cell.length_b   1.000
_cell.length_c   1.000
_cell.angle_alpha   90.00
_cell.angle_beta   90.00
_cell.angle_gamma   90.00
#
_symmetry.space_group_name_H-M   'P 1'
#
loop_
_entity.id
_entity.type
_entity.pdbx_description
1 polymer ?
#
loop_
_entity_poly.entity_id
_entity_poly.type
_entity_poly.pdbx_seq_one_letter_code
_entity_poly.pdbx_strand_id
1 'polypeptide(L)' 'MALYEHVFLARQDLSQQQVDALVEQYKGVISANGGSVGRVENWGLKSLTYRVNKNRKA' A
#
# COMPACT_ATOMS: atom_id res chain seq x y z
N MET A 1 11.44 16.17 14.03
CA MET A 1 11.22 14.75 13.71
C MET A 1 10.55 14.70 12.33
N ALA A 2 11.13 13.99 11.36
CA ALA A 2 10.57 13.93 10.02
C ALA A 2 9.47 12.85 9.97
N LEU A 3 8.29 13.22 9.48
CA LEU A 3 7.19 12.29 9.22
C LEU A 3 7.18 12.00 7.72
N TYR A 4 7.12 10.72 7.37
CA TYR A 4 7.10 10.26 5.98
C TYR A 4 5.77 9.57 5.69
N GLU A 5 5.32 9.71 4.45
CA GLU A 5 4.16 9.01 3.93
C GLU A 5 4.59 8.03 2.85
N HIS A 6 4.18 6.77 3.01
CA HIS A 6 4.40 5.73 2.02
C HIS A 6 3.06 5.36 1.40
N VAL A 7 2.94 5.54 0.08
CA VAL A 7 1.75 5.19 -0.70
C VAL A 7 2.17 4.21 -1.78
N PHE A 8 1.44 3.11 -1.88
CA PHE A 8 1.61 2.14 -2.95
C PHE A 8 0.25 1.76 -3.53
N LEU A 9 0.25 1.38 -4.80
CA LEU A 9 -0.91 0.86 -5.50
C LEU A 9 -0.73 -0.65 -5.67
N ALA A 10 -1.77 -1.40 -5.36
CA ALA A 10 -1.82 -2.85 -5.55
C ALA A 10 -2.52 -3.18 -6.88
N ARG A 11 -2.35 -4.39 -7.41
CA ARG A 11 -3.09 -4.81 -8.60
C ARG A 11 -4.57 -5.06 -8.23
N GLN A 12 -5.48 -4.68 -9.13
CA GLN A 12 -6.94 -4.82 -8.94
C GLN A 12 -7.44 -6.27 -8.75
N ASP A 13 -6.64 -7.28 -9.11
CA ASP A 13 -6.97 -8.70 -9.01
C ASP A 13 -6.55 -9.32 -7.67
N LEU A 14 -5.94 -8.54 -6.77
CA LEU A 14 -5.56 -9.01 -5.44
C LEU A 14 -6.78 -9.11 -4.52
N SER A 15 -6.85 -10.18 -3.75
CA SER A 15 -7.81 -10.31 -2.66
C SER A 15 -7.44 -9.39 -1.50
N GLN A 16 -8.42 -9.07 -0.64
CA GLN A 16 -8.16 -8.28 0.56
C GLN A 16 -7.07 -8.90 1.45
N GLN A 17 -7.08 -10.23 1.59
CA GLN A 17 -6.05 -10.95 2.37
C GLN A 17 -4.64 -10.77 1.79
N GLN A 18 -4.50 -10.73 0.46
CA GLN A 18 -3.21 -10.48 -0.18
C GLN A 18 -2.75 -9.02 0.00
N VAL A 19 -3.69 -8.07 0.00
CA VAL A 19 -3.38 -6.66 0.31
C VAL A 19 -2.90 -6.52 1.75
N ASP A 20 -3.57 -7.16 2.70
CA ASP A 20 -3.18 -7.12 4.11
C ASP A 20 -1.79 -7.74 4.33
N ALA A 21 -1.47 -8.83 3.63
CA ALA A 21 -0.14 -9.43 3.67
C ALA A 21 0.97 -8.48 3.16
N LEU A 22 0.70 -7.71 2.09
CA LEU A 22 1.63 -6.71 1.59
C LEU A 22 1.84 -5.58 2.62
N VAL A 23 0.77 -5.12 3.26
CA VAL A 23 0.84 -4.11 4.33
C VAL A 23 1.75 -4.58 5.46
N GLU A 24 1.57 -5.82 5.93
CA GLU A 24 2.42 -6.39 6.99
C GLU A 24 3.87 -6.56 6.56
N GLN A 25 4.12 -6.97 5.31
CA GLN A 25 5.47 -7.05 4.77
C GLN A 25 6.18 -5.68 4.84
N TYR A 26 5.53 -4.60 4.38
CA TYR A 26 6.13 -3.26 4.41
C TYR A 26 6.29 -2.71 5.83
N LYS A 27 5.32 -2.94 6.73
CA LYS A 27 5.48 -2.61 8.15
C LYS A 27 6.68 -3.30 8.77
N GLY A 28 6.89 -4.58 8.44
CA GLY A 28 8.04 -5.37 8.89
C GLY A 28 9.35 -4.74 8.46
N VAL A 29 9.48 -4.35 7.18
CA VAL A 29 10.67 -3.67 6.67
C VAL A 29 10.91 -2.33 7.39
N ILE A 30 9.87 -1.52 7.60
CA ILE A 30 10.00 -0.23 8.29
C ILE A 30 10.47 -0.45 9.74
N SER A 31 9.83 -1.37 10.45
CA SER A 31 10.14 -1.68 11.85
C SER A 31 11.55 -2.26 12.01
N ALA A 32 11.98 -3.12 11.09
CA ALA A 32 13.33 -3.71 11.08
C ALA A 32 14.44 -2.67 10.91
N ASN A 33 14.14 -1.53 10.27
CA ASN A 33 15.07 -0.42 10.09
C ASN A 33 14.92 0.68 11.16
N GLY A 34 14.21 0.40 12.26
CA GLY A 34 14.05 1.34 13.39
C GLY A 34 12.99 2.43 13.18
N GLY A 35 12.16 2.32 12.13
CA GLY A 35 11.01 3.19 11.92
C GLY A 35 9.78 2.74 12.71
N SER A 36 8.83 3.66 12.92
CA SER A 36 7.52 3.35 13.51
C SER A 36 6.40 3.71 12.53
N VAL A 37 5.37 2.87 12.47
CA VAL A 37 4.19 3.09 11.63
C VAL A 37 3.06 3.62 12.51
N GLY A 38 2.72 4.89 12.34
CA GLY A 38 1.67 5.54 13.15
C GLY A 38 0.25 5.26 12.65
N ARG A 39 0.02 5.31 11.34
CA ARG A 39 -1.29 5.10 10.72
C ARG A 39 -1.15 4.31 9.43
N VAL A 40 -2.09 3.42 9.20
CA VAL A 40 -2.28 2.76 7.90
C VAL A 40 -3.68 3.07 7.43
N GLU A 41 -3.81 3.44 6.15
CA GLU A 41 -5.07 3.75 5.53
C GLU A 41 -5.25 2.91 4.27
N ASN A 42 -6.38 2.21 4.18
CA ASN A 42 -6.77 1.46 2.99
C ASN A 42 -7.82 2.26 2.22
N TRP A 43 -7.53 2.52 0.96
CA TRP A 43 -8.36 3.30 0.05
C TRP A 43 -9.38 2.48 -0.75
N GLY A 44 -9.28 1.15 -0.68
CA GLY A 44 -10.05 0.22 -1.50
C GLY A 44 -9.74 0.38 -2.99
N LEU A 45 -10.53 -0.32 -3.82
CA LEU A 45 -10.37 -0.26 -5.26
C LEU A 45 -10.86 1.09 -5.80
N LYS A 46 -9.96 1.88 -6.39
CA LYS A 46 -10.27 3.19 -7.00
C LYS A 46 -10.04 3.17 -8.51
N SER A 47 -10.80 3.97 -9.24
CA SER A 47 -10.55 4.22 -10.66
C SER A 47 -9.37 5.18 -10.85
N LEU A 48 -8.44 4.82 -11.73
CA LEU A 48 -7.30 5.65 -12.09
C LEU A 48 -7.65 6.55 -13.29
N THR A 49 -7.23 7.80 -13.25
CA THR A 49 -7.44 8.77 -14.35
C THR A 49 -6.78 8.31 -15.65
N TYR A 50 -5.66 7.59 -15.57
CA TYR A 50 -4.95 7.01 -16.70
C TYR A 50 -4.53 5.56 -16.39
N ARG A 51 -4.15 4.81 -17.44
CA ARG A 51 -3.74 3.41 -17.29
C ARG A 51 -2.36 3.33 -16.65
N VAL A 52 -2.24 2.56 -15.58
CA VAL A 52 -0.94 2.15 -15.00
C VAL A 52 -0.79 0.66 -15.20
N ASN A 53 0.28 0.22 -15.86
CA ASN A 53 0.51 -1.20 -16.17
C ASN A 53 -0.71 -1.91 -16.79
N LYS A 54 -1.37 -1.25 -17.76
CA LYS A 54 -2.61 -1.70 -18.43
C LYS A 54 -3.86 -1.78 -17.53
N ASN A 55 -3.77 -1.48 -16.24
CA ASN A 55 -4.91 -1.43 -15.32
C ASN A 55 -5.58 -0.05 -15.33
N ARG A 56 -6.91 -0.05 -15.14
CA ARG A 56 -7.74 1.17 -14.99
C ARG A 56 -8.20 1.39 -13.54
N LYS A 57 -7.95 0.42 -12.66
CA LYS A 57 -8.27 0.46 -11.24
C LYS A 57 -7.09 -0.09 -10.45
N ALA A 58 -6.95 0.37 -9.22
CA ALA A 58 -5.99 -0.10 -8.23
C ALA A 58 -6.54 0.15 -6.83
#